data_AF-A0A7D5TBU2-F1
#
_entry.id   AF-A0A7D5TBU2-F1
#
_cell.length_a   1.000
_cell.length_b   1.000
_cell.length_c   1.000
_cell.angle_alpha   90.00
_cell.angle_beta   90.00
_cell.angle_gamma   90.00
#
_symmetry.space_group_name_H-M   'P 1'
#
loop_
_entity.id
_entity.type
_entity.pdbx_description
1 polymer ?
#
loop_
_entity_poly.entity_id
_entity_poly.type
_entity_poly.pdbx_seq_one_letter_code
_entity_poly.pdbx_strand_id
1 'polypeptide(L)'
;MSVERVRIEHECDGQEVVGFGAYRVLETFDDAASEGVREDVRNRVARAMEDFPELAHEVVTVVRLDPDFEPDDVNGRAGMSNRLVYLPAEERSWMMTVYHELAHLAIHIRDTKGDDVPPTSEEYCSIFAVARMPPELIERNYISYLGEPGPPQEEWPEICRRALAYREENGANSHYIQRAREWLGVDE
;
A
#
# COMPACT_ATOMS: atom_id res chain seq x y z
N MET A 1 -10.92 11.42 20.30
CA MET A 1 -10.61 10.84 18.98
C MET A 1 -11.65 11.23 17.94
N SER A 2 -11.26 11.89 16.83
CA SER A 2 -12.11 12.20 15.69
C SER A 2 -11.93 11.16 14.57
N VAL A 3 -13.03 10.81 13.89
CA VAL A 3 -13.01 10.00 12.66
C VAL A 3 -13.00 10.96 11.47
N GLU A 4 -12.03 10.80 10.57
CA GLU A 4 -11.88 11.59 9.37
C GLU A 4 -12.41 10.80 8.18
N ARG A 5 -13.09 11.49 7.25
CA ARG A 5 -13.71 10.86 6.07
C ARG A 5 -12.91 11.21 4.84
N VAL A 6 -12.65 10.19 4.03
CA VAL A 6 -11.97 10.30 2.74
C VAL A 6 -12.97 9.95 1.66
N ARG A 7 -13.04 10.79 0.63
CA ARG A 7 -13.84 10.51 -0.56
C ARG A 7 -13.05 9.52 -1.42
N ILE A 8 -13.65 8.39 -1.76
CA ILE A 8 -12.99 7.34 -2.54
C ILE A 8 -13.80 7.11 -3.81
N GLU A 9 -13.22 7.48 -4.94
CA GLU A 9 -13.83 7.24 -6.24
C GLU A 9 -13.55 5.79 -6.66
N HIS A 10 -14.61 5.06 -7.05
CA HIS A 10 -14.47 3.68 -7.48
C HIS A 10 -15.55 3.29 -8.48
N GLU A 11 -15.27 2.29 -9.31
CA GLU A 11 -16.21 1.81 -10.30
C GLU A 11 -17.03 0.64 -9.74
N CYS A 12 -18.35 0.67 -9.92
CA CYS A 12 -19.26 -0.41 -9.57
C CYS A 12 -20.24 -0.63 -10.72
N ASP A 13 -20.32 -1.86 -11.24
CA ASP A 13 -21.19 -2.26 -12.36
C ASP A 13 -21.05 -1.37 -13.62
N GLY A 14 -19.84 -0.90 -13.93
CA GLY A 14 -19.56 -0.05 -15.08
C GLY A 14 -19.99 1.42 -14.91
N GLN A 15 -20.29 1.84 -13.68
CA GLN A 15 -20.63 3.22 -13.33
C GLN A 15 -19.60 3.78 -12.36
N GLU A 16 -19.14 5.02 -12.61
CA GLU A 16 -18.37 5.77 -11.62
C GLU A 16 -19.25 6.06 -10.41
N VAL A 17 -18.86 5.54 -9.25
CA VAL A 17 -19.54 5.74 -7.97
C VAL A 17 -18.58 6.36 -6.97
N VAL A 18 -19.10 7.29 -6.16
CA VAL A 18 -18.33 7.90 -5.07
C VAL A 18 -18.66 7.16 -3.79
N GLY A 19 -17.68 6.43 -3.26
CA GLY A 19 -17.70 5.85 -1.92
C GLY A 19 -17.06 6.77 -0.89
N PHE A 20 -17.18 6.40 0.38
CA PHE A 20 -16.46 7.06 1.47
C PHE A 20 -15.76 6.01 2.32
N GLY A 21 -14.44 6.12 2.43
CA GLY A 21 -13.68 5.47 3.49
C GLY A 21 -13.55 6.42 4.68
N ALA A 22 -13.13 5.88 5.81
CA ALA A 22 -12.76 6.70 6.96
C ALA A 22 -11.47 6.19 7.59
N TYR A 23 -10.75 7.07 8.24
CA TYR A 23 -9.69 6.67 9.15
C TYR A 23 -9.82 7.38 10.49
N ARG A 24 -9.18 6.79 11.49
CA ARG A 24 -8.98 7.40 12.80
C ARG A 24 -7.56 7.17 13.26
N VAL A 25 -6.99 8.17 13.90
CA VAL A 25 -5.70 8.07 14.59
C VAL A 25 -5.98 7.86 16.06
N LEU A 26 -5.41 6.80 16.66
CA LEU A 26 -5.59 6.53 18.10
C LEU A 26 -4.70 7.44 18.96
N GLU A 27 -5.14 7.65 20.20
CA GLU A 27 -4.41 8.42 21.23
C GLU A 27 -2.99 7.89 21.44
N THR A 28 -2.78 6.57 21.31
CA THR A 28 -1.45 5.94 21.37
C THR A 28 -0.46 6.51 20.35
N PHE A 29 -0.95 6.95 19.19
CA PHE A 29 -0.15 7.63 18.17
C PHE A 29 -0.12 9.13 18.42
N ASP A 30 -1.29 9.76 18.62
CA ASP A 30 -1.42 11.20 18.78
C ASP A 30 -0.64 11.76 19.99
N ASP A 31 -0.57 11.02 21.09
CA ASP A 31 0.12 11.45 22.31
C ASP A 31 1.64 11.32 22.18
N ALA A 32 2.12 10.43 21.31
CA ALA A 32 3.54 10.16 21.09
C ALA A 32 4.15 11.01 19.96
N ALA A 33 3.32 11.40 18.97
CA ALA A 33 3.79 12.10 17.78
C ALA A 33 3.83 13.62 17.96
N SER A 34 4.89 14.24 17.42
CA SER A 34 4.93 15.71 17.29
C SER A 34 3.79 16.22 16.41
N GLU A 35 3.38 17.48 16.55
CA GLU A 35 2.33 18.09 15.71
C GLU A 35 2.58 17.92 14.21
N GLY A 36 3.82 18.13 13.77
CA GLY A 36 4.21 17.97 12.36
C GLY A 36 4.17 16.53 11.87
N VAL A 37 4.37 15.52 12.73
CA VAL A 37 4.23 14.10 12.36
C VAL A 37 2.76 13.70 12.31
N ARG A 38 1.94 14.20 13.24
CA ARG A 38 0.49 13.96 13.25
C ARG A 38 -0.19 14.48 11.99
N GLU A 39 0.10 15.72 11.62
CA GLU A 39 -0.46 16.34 10.42
C GLU A 39 -0.02 15.61 9.16
N ASP A 40 1.26 15.25 9.07
CA ASP A 40 1.82 14.50 7.94
C ASP A 40 1.15 13.12 7.78
N VAL A 41 1.03 12.33 8.85
CA VAL A 41 0.38 11.01 8.80
C VAL A 41 -1.08 11.12 8.40
N ARG A 42 -1.83 12.10 8.95
CA ARG A 42 -3.24 12.31 8.56
C ARG A 42 -3.34 12.61 7.06
N ASN A 43 -2.53 13.55 6.56
CA ASN A 43 -2.54 13.93 5.15
C ASN A 43 -2.14 12.76 4.22
N ARG A 44 -1.11 11.99 4.60
CA ARG A 44 -0.62 10.85 3.80
C ARG A 44 -1.61 9.71 3.78
N VAL A 45 -2.17 9.34 4.93
CA VAL A 45 -3.20 8.28 5.02
C VAL A 45 -4.45 8.70 4.25
N ALA A 46 -4.91 9.94 4.44
CA ALA A 46 -6.05 10.48 3.70
C ALA A 46 -5.84 10.36 2.19
N ARG A 47 -4.71 10.85 1.69
CA ARG A 47 -4.40 10.80 0.25
C ARG A 47 -4.26 9.38 -0.26
N ALA A 48 -3.54 8.52 0.44
CA ALA A 48 -3.30 7.15 0.01
C ALA A 48 -4.60 6.33 -0.06
N MET A 49 -5.50 6.52 0.90
CA MET A 49 -6.80 5.84 0.91
C MET A 49 -7.65 6.10 -0.34
N GLU A 50 -7.47 7.24 -1.01
CA GLU A 50 -8.18 7.55 -2.26
C GLU A 50 -7.87 6.55 -3.38
N ASP A 51 -6.69 5.91 -3.35
CA ASP A 51 -6.26 4.97 -4.39
C ASP A 51 -6.61 3.49 -4.06
N PHE A 52 -7.27 3.24 -2.93
CA PHE A 52 -7.71 1.93 -2.46
C PHE A 52 -9.26 1.84 -2.33
N PRO A 53 -9.98 1.61 -3.44
CA PRO A 53 -11.44 1.46 -3.46
C PRO A 53 -11.96 0.33 -2.56
N GLU A 54 -11.12 -0.67 -2.27
CA GLU A 54 -11.43 -1.76 -1.34
C GLU A 54 -11.74 -1.24 0.07
N LEU A 55 -11.20 -0.07 0.42
CA LEU A 55 -11.42 0.60 1.70
C LEU A 55 -12.67 1.51 1.71
N ALA A 56 -13.42 1.56 0.60
CA ALA A 56 -14.71 2.23 0.58
C ALA A 56 -15.65 1.57 1.60
N HIS A 57 -16.29 2.39 2.43
CA HIS A 57 -17.14 1.99 3.56
C HIS A 57 -16.41 1.34 4.74
N GLU A 58 -15.08 1.30 4.71
CA GLU A 58 -14.26 0.77 5.78
C GLU A 58 -13.70 1.87 6.68
N VAL A 59 -13.36 1.50 7.92
CA VAL A 59 -12.66 2.38 8.88
C VAL A 59 -11.26 1.83 9.16
N VAL A 60 -10.24 2.53 8.68
CA VAL A 60 -8.83 2.23 8.98
C VAL A 60 -8.46 2.89 10.31
N THR A 61 -7.75 2.16 11.17
CA THR A 61 -7.28 2.68 12.45
C THR A 61 -5.76 2.79 12.44
N VAL A 62 -5.26 4.01 12.52
CA VAL A 62 -3.82 4.28 12.64
C VAL A 62 -3.41 4.18 14.11
N VAL A 63 -2.39 3.37 14.36
CA VAL A 63 -1.83 3.07 15.67
C VAL A 63 -0.34 3.33 15.68
N ARG A 64 0.21 3.59 16.87
CA ARG A 64 1.65 3.69 17.06
C ARG A 64 2.29 2.32 16.85
N LEU A 65 3.30 2.27 16.00
CA LEU A 65 4.20 1.14 15.91
C LEU A 65 5.01 1.07 17.23
N ASP A 66 4.97 -0.07 17.89
CA ASP A 66 5.67 -0.27 19.16
C ASP A 66 7.19 -0.18 18.92
N PRO A 67 7.91 0.74 19.59
CA PRO A 67 9.36 0.88 19.42
C PRO A 67 10.15 -0.33 19.92
N ASP A 68 9.58 -1.17 20.79
CA ASP A 68 10.21 -2.38 21.29
C ASP A 68 9.93 -3.60 20.39
N PHE A 69 9.25 -3.40 19.26
CA PHE A 69 9.00 -4.44 18.27
C PHE A 69 10.28 -4.69 17.44
N GLU A 70 11.20 -5.51 17.97
CA GLU A 70 12.33 -6.04 17.20
C GLU A 70 11.88 -7.24 16.35
N PRO A 71 11.65 -6.98 15.06
CA PRO A 71 12.54 -7.53 14.05
C PRO A 71 12.99 -6.41 13.10
N ASP A 72 14.29 -6.36 12.82
CA ASP A 72 14.95 -5.63 11.73
C ASP A 72 14.05 -4.73 10.84
N ASP A 73 14.18 -3.40 10.98
CA ASP A 73 13.74 -2.39 9.98
C ASP A 73 12.25 -2.33 9.58
N VAL A 74 11.32 -2.65 10.49
CA VAL A 74 9.89 -2.47 10.21
C VAL A 74 9.54 -0.97 10.21
N ASN A 75 9.31 -0.41 9.01
CA ASN A 75 8.91 0.99 8.82
C ASN A 75 7.38 1.20 8.93
N GLY A 76 6.61 0.11 9.01
CA GLY A 76 5.15 0.09 9.12
C GLY A 76 4.64 -1.34 9.25
N ARG A 77 3.40 -1.52 9.72
CA ARG A 77 2.78 -2.85 9.79
C ARG A 77 1.26 -2.77 9.64
N ALA A 78 0.66 -3.79 9.04
CA ALA A 78 -0.79 -3.93 8.99
C ALA A 78 -1.32 -5.02 9.93
N GLY A 79 -2.37 -4.69 10.69
CA GLY A 79 -3.16 -5.63 11.47
C GLY A 79 -4.49 -5.91 10.80
N MET A 80 -4.51 -6.87 9.88
CA MET A 80 -5.61 -7.14 8.93
C MET A 80 -6.99 -7.31 9.61
N SER A 81 -7.10 -8.18 10.62
CA SER A 81 -8.40 -8.50 11.26
C SER A 81 -9.11 -7.29 11.89
N ASN A 82 -8.33 -6.30 12.31
CA ASN A 82 -8.83 -5.10 12.98
C ASN A 82 -8.63 -3.82 12.15
N ARG A 83 -8.20 -3.94 10.89
CA ARG A 83 -7.91 -2.83 9.97
C ARG A 83 -6.96 -1.80 10.58
N LEU A 84 -5.91 -2.30 11.23
CA LEU A 84 -4.90 -1.48 11.88
C LEU A 84 -3.77 -1.18 10.92
N VAL A 85 -3.31 0.06 10.91
CA VAL A 85 -2.04 0.46 10.27
C VAL A 85 -1.15 1.03 11.37
N TYR A 86 -0.06 0.34 11.65
CA TYR A 86 0.94 0.73 12.64
C TYR A 86 2.02 1.54 11.95
N LEU A 87 2.25 2.78 12.40
CA LEU A 87 3.27 3.68 11.86
C LEU A 87 4.15 4.23 13.00
N PRO A 88 5.42 4.55 12.73
CA PRO A 88 6.27 5.23 13.70
C PRO A 88 5.68 6.59 14.05
N ALA A 89 5.71 6.93 15.35
CA ALA A 89 5.22 8.21 15.85
C ALA A 89 6.35 9.24 16.00
N GLU A 90 7.59 8.75 16.03
CA GLU A 90 8.82 9.48 16.26
C GLU A 90 9.32 10.19 14.99
N GLU A 91 8.94 9.67 13.82
CA GLU A 91 9.36 10.19 12.52
C GLU A 91 8.25 10.11 11.46
N ARG A 92 8.49 10.77 10.32
CA ARG A 92 7.56 10.77 9.19
C ARG A 92 7.61 9.43 8.47
N SER A 93 6.44 8.92 8.12
CA SER A 93 6.32 7.72 7.27
C SER A 93 6.40 8.08 5.79
N TRP A 94 7.15 7.29 5.03
CA TRP A 94 7.20 7.42 3.57
C TRP A 94 5.84 7.06 2.97
N MET A 95 5.45 7.69 1.86
CA MET A 95 4.21 7.38 1.14
C MET A 95 4.19 5.91 0.73
N MET A 96 5.32 5.37 0.29
CA MET A 96 5.45 3.95 -0.03
C MET A 96 5.08 3.03 1.15
N THR A 97 5.52 3.37 2.37
CA THR A 97 5.14 2.63 3.57
C THR A 97 3.64 2.69 3.77
N VAL A 98 3.05 3.88 3.71
CA VAL A 98 1.60 4.05 3.90
C VAL A 98 0.80 3.25 2.87
N TYR A 99 1.21 3.27 1.59
CA TYR A 99 0.56 2.47 0.55
C TYR A 99 0.75 0.98 0.75
N HIS A 100 1.94 0.51 1.18
CA HIS A 100 2.19 -0.90 1.45
C HIS A 100 1.29 -1.41 2.59
N GLU A 101 1.17 -0.65 3.68
CA GLU A 101 0.29 -1.07 4.79
C GLU A 101 -1.20 -1.02 4.44
N LEU A 102 -1.63 -0.03 3.65
CA LEU A 102 -3.01 0.01 3.16
C LEU A 102 -3.27 -1.10 2.13
N ALA A 103 -2.28 -1.46 1.32
CA ALA A 103 -2.36 -2.58 0.38
C ALA A 103 -2.62 -3.90 1.10
N HIS A 104 -1.97 -4.17 2.24
CA HIS A 104 -2.30 -5.35 3.04
C HIS A 104 -3.78 -5.40 3.44
N LEU A 105 -4.34 -4.27 3.88
CA LEU A 105 -5.75 -4.20 4.26
C LEU A 105 -6.68 -4.41 3.05
N ALA A 106 -6.36 -3.77 1.93
CA ALA A 106 -7.11 -3.90 0.69
C ALA A 106 -7.10 -5.34 0.15
N ILE A 107 -5.93 -5.98 0.11
CA ILE A 107 -5.77 -7.38 -0.33
C ILE A 107 -6.53 -8.32 0.61
N HIS A 108 -6.46 -8.11 1.92
CA HIS A 108 -7.24 -8.89 2.88
C HIS A 108 -8.76 -8.76 2.65
N ILE A 109 -9.25 -7.55 2.38
CA ILE A 109 -10.66 -7.34 2.06
C ILE A 109 -11.07 -8.08 0.79
N ARG A 110 -10.23 -8.05 -0.25
CA ARG A 110 -10.46 -8.81 -1.50
C ARG A 110 -10.52 -10.31 -1.26
N ASP A 111 -9.55 -10.86 -0.54
CA ASP A 111 -9.52 -12.27 -0.14
C ASP A 111 -10.80 -12.67 0.63
N THR A 112 -11.21 -11.88 1.63
CA THR A 112 -12.45 -12.16 2.40
C THR A 112 -13.74 -12.05 1.60
N LYS A 113 -13.74 -11.31 0.48
CA LYS A 113 -14.85 -11.22 -0.47
C LYS A 113 -14.82 -12.35 -1.52
N GLY A 114 -13.76 -13.15 -1.55
CA GLY A 114 -13.62 -14.33 -2.41
C GLY A 114 -12.79 -14.10 -3.68
N ASP A 115 -12.05 -13.00 -3.80
CA ASP A 115 -11.11 -12.79 -4.91
C ASP A 115 -9.91 -13.73 -4.81
N ASP A 116 -9.42 -14.23 -5.97
CA ASP A 116 -8.20 -15.04 -6.05
C ASP A 116 -6.95 -14.15 -6.02
N VAL A 117 -6.51 -13.81 -4.81
CA VAL A 117 -5.29 -13.04 -4.53
C VAL A 117 -4.41 -13.78 -3.53
N PRO A 118 -3.09 -13.56 -3.50
CA PRO A 118 -2.21 -14.17 -2.49
C PRO A 118 -2.10 -13.26 -1.23
N PRO A 119 -2.97 -13.38 -0.20
CA PRO A 119 -3.06 -12.42 0.90
C PRO A 119 -1.84 -12.37 1.82
N THR A 120 -0.97 -13.37 1.74
CA THR A 120 0.24 -13.49 2.56
C THR A 120 1.53 -13.19 1.79
N SER A 121 1.46 -12.85 0.50
CA SER A 121 2.66 -12.52 -0.28
C SER A 121 3.01 -11.04 -0.11
N GLU A 122 4.13 -10.79 0.55
CA GLU A 122 4.69 -9.44 0.69
C GLU A 122 5.12 -8.85 -0.66
N GLU A 123 5.62 -9.68 -1.57
CA GLU A 123 6.02 -9.26 -2.90
C GLU A 123 4.81 -8.80 -3.71
N TYR A 124 3.71 -9.56 -3.66
CA TYR A 124 2.45 -9.15 -4.28
C TYR A 124 1.92 -7.86 -3.65
N CYS A 125 1.96 -7.74 -2.31
CA CYS A 125 1.54 -6.54 -1.60
C CYS A 125 2.32 -5.30 -2.08
N SER A 126 3.64 -5.42 -2.14
CA SER A 126 4.55 -4.37 -2.60
C SER A 126 4.28 -3.93 -4.05
N ILE A 127 4.06 -4.89 -4.95
CA ILE A 127 3.71 -4.59 -6.35
C ILE A 127 2.34 -3.92 -6.42
N PHE A 128 1.36 -4.44 -5.68
CA PHE A 128 0.00 -3.88 -5.61
C PHE A 128 0.01 -2.45 -5.09
N ALA A 129 0.76 -2.18 -4.03
CA ALA A 129 0.93 -0.86 -3.44
C ALA A 129 1.53 0.15 -4.44
N VAL A 130 2.65 -0.21 -5.08
CA VAL A 130 3.30 0.68 -6.06
C VAL A 130 2.46 0.88 -7.32
N ALA A 131 1.73 -0.15 -7.75
CA ALA A 131 0.82 -0.03 -8.91
C ALA A 131 -0.31 0.98 -8.69
N ARG A 132 -0.71 1.21 -7.43
CA ARG A 132 -1.73 2.19 -7.04
C ARG A 132 -1.17 3.58 -6.78
N MET A 133 0.15 3.71 -6.65
CA MET A 133 0.79 4.97 -6.31
C MET A 133 0.93 5.89 -7.53
N PRO A 134 0.41 7.13 -7.48
CA PRO A 134 0.73 8.15 -8.47
C PRO A 134 2.24 8.38 -8.56
N PRO A 135 2.82 8.50 -9.77
CA PRO A 135 4.28 8.61 -9.96
C PRO A 135 4.93 9.74 -9.16
N GLU A 136 4.22 10.86 -8.96
CA GLU A 136 4.68 12.01 -8.20
C GLU A 136 4.77 11.78 -6.68
N LEU A 137 4.15 10.72 -6.17
CA LEU A 137 4.17 10.34 -4.76
C LEU A 137 5.24 9.27 -4.44
N ILE A 138 5.93 8.77 -5.47
CA ILE A 138 7.02 7.80 -5.31
C ILE A 138 8.26 8.53 -4.80
N GLU A 139 8.47 8.46 -3.49
CA GLU A 139 9.59 9.12 -2.81
C GLU A 139 10.92 8.36 -2.95
N ARG A 140 10.89 7.08 -3.35
CA ARG A 140 12.08 6.23 -3.55
C ARG A 140 11.95 5.38 -4.82
N ASN A 141 13.03 5.23 -5.57
CA ASN A 141 13.04 4.50 -6.85
C ASN A 141 13.18 2.96 -6.71
N TYR A 142 12.73 2.37 -5.60
CA TYR A 142 12.82 0.93 -5.36
C TYR A 142 11.57 0.39 -4.66
N ILE A 143 11.24 -0.89 -4.86
CA ILE A 143 10.15 -1.58 -4.16
C ILE A 143 10.75 -2.24 -2.92
N SER A 144 10.22 -1.99 -1.73
CA SER A 144 10.81 -2.41 -0.45
C SER A 144 11.13 -3.91 -0.35
N TYR A 145 10.32 -4.78 -0.98
CA TYR A 145 10.56 -6.24 -1.02
C TYR A 145 11.34 -6.76 -2.23
N LEU A 146 11.75 -5.90 -3.17
CA LEU A 146 12.68 -6.31 -4.23
C LEU A 146 14.15 -6.28 -3.78
N GLY A 147 14.43 -5.80 -2.55
CA GLY A 147 15.76 -5.82 -1.92
C GLY A 147 16.88 -5.18 -2.74
N GLU A 148 18.12 -5.33 -2.28
CA GLU A 148 19.27 -5.39 -3.20
C GLU A 148 19.17 -6.70 -4.01
N PRO A 149 19.61 -6.74 -5.28
CA PRO A 149 19.51 -7.91 -6.15
C PRO A 149 20.24 -9.12 -5.53
N GLY A 150 19.52 -9.95 -4.79
CA GLY A 150 20.09 -11.06 -4.00
C GLY A 150 20.32 -12.33 -4.82
N PRO A 151 19.31 -12.85 -5.54
CA PRO A 151 19.52 -13.88 -6.55
C PRO A 151 19.92 -13.21 -7.88
N PRO A 152 20.80 -13.83 -8.69
CA PRO A 152 20.99 -13.46 -10.08
C PRO A 152 19.64 -13.30 -10.78
N GLN A 153 19.51 -12.33 -11.68
CA GLN A 153 18.26 -12.06 -12.37
C GLN A 153 17.68 -13.33 -13.02
N GLU A 154 18.53 -14.27 -13.46
CA GLU A 154 18.14 -15.57 -14.03
C GLU A 154 17.42 -16.53 -13.05
N GLU A 155 17.48 -16.27 -11.75
CA GLU A 155 16.84 -17.07 -10.70
C GLU A 155 15.49 -16.50 -10.23
N TRP A 156 15.16 -15.28 -10.65
CA TRP A 156 13.87 -14.66 -10.34
C TRP A 156 12.71 -15.44 -10.98
N PRO A 157 11.47 -15.25 -10.52
CA PRO A 157 10.31 -15.67 -11.30
C PRO A 157 10.34 -14.99 -12.67
N GLU A 158 10.09 -15.76 -13.73
CA GLU A 158 10.19 -15.31 -15.12
C GLU A 158 9.42 -14.02 -15.36
N ILE A 159 8.26 -13.88 -14.71
CA ILE A 159 7.43 -12.69 -14.88
C ILE A 159 8.02 -11.42 -14.29
N CYS A 160 8.76 -11.52 -13.18
CA CYS A 160 9.42 -10.40 -12.54
C CYS A 160 10.60 -9.90 -13.39
N ARG A 161 11.38 -10.83 -13.98
CA ARG A 161 12.42 -10.47 -14.97
C ARG A 161 11.82 -9.72 -16.15
N ARG A 162 10.71 -10.24 -16.67
CA ARG A 162 10.03 -9.71 -17.86
C ARG A 162 9.47 -8.31 -17.58
N ALA A 163 8.83 -8.11 -16.43
CA ALA A 163 8.26 -6.85 -16.02
C ALA A 163 9.36 -5.78 -15.83
N LEU A 164 10.49 -6.14 -15.22
CA LEU A 164 11.61 -5.22 -15.05
C LEU A 164 12.25 -4.83 -16.39
N ALA A 165 12.50 -5.81 -17.27
CA ALA A 165 13.06 -5.57 -18.60
C ALA A 165 12.15 -4.67 -19.45
N TYR A 166 10.83 -4.88 -19.38
CA TYR A 166 9.87 -4.01 -20.05
C TYR A 166 9.89 -2.57 -19.54
N ARG A 167 10.12 -2.39 -18.24
CA ARG A 167 10.29 -1.06 -17.66
C ARG A 167 11.56 -0.37 -18.15
N GLU A 168 12.67 -1.09 -18.23
CA GLU A 168 13.96 -0.56 -18.69
C GLU A 168 13.92 -0.15 -20.17
N GLU A 169 13.24 -0.94 -21.01
CA GLU A 169 13.11 -0.63 -22.44
C GLU A 169 12.10 0.50 -22.74
N ASN A 170 11.04 0.63 -21.94
CA ASN A 170 9.92 1.54 -22.24
C ASN A 170 9.84 2.75 -21.29
N GLY A 171 10.81 2.91 -20.39
CA GLY A 171 10.91 4.01 -19.44
C GLY A 171 10.05 3.85 -18.18
N ALA A 172 10.16 4.79 -17.24
CA ALA A 172 9.48 4.69 -15.93
C ALA A 172 7.94 4.68 -16.02
N ASN A 173 7.36 5.28 -17.07
CA ASN A 173 5.92 5.30 -17.38
C ASN A 173 5.50 4.16 -18.35
N SER A 174 6.27 3.09 -18.39
CA SER A 174 6.12 1.97 -19.33
C SER A 174 4.85 1.14 -19.16
N HIS A 175 4.07 1.32 -18.08
CA HIS A 175 2.99 0.39 -17.72
C HIS A 175 3.49 -1.05 -17.56
N TYR A 176 4.71 -1.24 -17.06
CA TYR A 176 5.34 -2.57 -16.97
C TYR A 176 4.61 -3.57 -16.06
N ILE A 177 3.84 -3.07 -15.12
CA ILE A 177 2.94 -3.86 -14.28
C ILE A 177 1.74 -4.36 -15.11
N GLN A 178 1.18 -3.55 -16.01
CA GLN A 178 0.11 -3.95 -16.94
C GLN A 178 0.62 -5.02 -17.90
N ARG A 179 1.84 -4.84 -18.40
CA ARG A 179 2.49 -5.82 -19.27
C ARG A 179 2.78 -7.14 -18.56
N ALA A 180 3.16 -7.09 -17.28
CA ALA A 180 3.32 -8.28 -16.46
C ALA A 180 2.02 -9.09 -16.33
N ARG A 181 0.85 -8.44 -16.36
CA ARG A 181 -0.45 -9.10 -16.26
C ARG A 181 -0.85 -9.81 -17.56
N GLU A 182 -0.73 -9.12 -18.70
CA GLU A 182 -0.97 -9.69 -20.03
C GLU A 182 -0.15 -10.97 -20.28
N TRP A 183 1.09 -10.98 -19.81
CA TRP A 183 2.00 -12.11 -19.99
C TRP A 183 1.72 -13.33 -19.15
N LEU A 184 1.05 -13.16 -18.02
CA LEU A 184 0.56 -14.26 -17.21
C LEU A 184 -0.77 -14.82 -17.76
N GLY A 185 -1.27 -14.27 -18.88
CA GLY A 185 -2.60 -14.60 -19.40
C GLY A 185 -3.70 -14.17 -18.43
N VAL A 186 -3.41 -13.18 -17.60
CA VAL A 186 -4.33 -12.56 -16.66
C VAL A 186 -4.91 -11.36 -17.41
N ASP A 187 -5.86 -11.64 -18.30
CA ASP A 187 -6.66 -10.61 -18.97
C ASP A 187 -7.55 -9.90 -17.93
N GLU A 188 -7.94 -8.65 -18.20
CA GLU A 188 -8.71 -7.76 -17.31
C GLU A 188 -9.91 -8.42 -16.61
#